data_AF-U9V005-F1
#
_entry.id   AF-U9V005-F1
#
_cell.length_a   1.000
_cell.length_b   1.000
_cell.length_c   1.000
_cell.angle_alpha   90.00
_cell.angle_beta   90.00
_cell.angle_gamma   90.00
#
_symmetry.space_group_name_H-M   'P 1'
#
loop_
_entity.id
_entity.type
_entity.pdbx_description
1 polymer ?
#
loop_
_entity_poly.entity_id
_entity_poly.type
_entity_poly.pdbx_seq_one_letter_code
_entity_poly.pdbx_strand_id
1 'polypeptide(L)'
;MATKELSEKENGDDEVEQYLAIAQIPRDQDSLKWWNANQRQFPILAKLLENIYQIQATSGASEHVFRDAGLIMTAKRTSMKEDLFEALILLKRNGNMVDMMFN
;
A
#
# COMPACT_ATOMS: atom_id res chain seq x y z
N MET A 1 20.40 -0.01 41.88
CA MET A 1 20.94 0.46 40.59
C MET A 1 19.81 0.31 39.59
N ALA A 2 18.98 1.36 39.49
CA ALA A 2 17.76 1.37 38.71
C ALA A 2 18.08 1.91 37.31
N THR A 3 17.87 1.09 36.30
CA THR A 3 17.80 1.53 34.89
C THR A 3 16.35 1.33 34.48
N LYS A 4 15.53 2.34 34.79
CA LYS A 4 15.07 3.33 33.82
C LYS A 4 13.95 2.72 32.99
N GLU A 5 12.78 2.75 33.63
CA GLU A 5 11.48 2.72 32.99
C GLU A 5 11.50 3.72 31.82
N LEU A 6 11.51 3.18 30.61
CA LEU A 6 11.10 3.88 29.40
C LEU A 6 9.58 3.75 29.35
N SER A 7 8.77 4.78 29.18
CA SER A 7 8.95 6.22 29.17
C SER A 7 7.50 6.70 29.14
N GLU A 8 7.14 7.55 30.10
CA GLU A 8 6.08 8.55 30.01
C GLU A 8 4.74 8.08 29.41
N LYS A 9 3.76 7.85 30.31
CA LYS A 9 2.33 7.92 29.97
C LYS A 9 2.06 9.26 29.29
N GLU A 10 1.99 9.28 27.96
CA GLU A 10 1.31 10.37 27.26
C GLU A 10 -0.17 10.28 27.60
N ASN A 11 -0.61 11.29 28.34
CA ASN A 11 -1.97 11.46 28.81
C ASN A 11 -2.83 12.03 27.66
N GLY A 12 -2.96 11.25 26.58
CA GLY A 12 -3.84 11.49 25.44
C GLY A 12 -4.68 10.24 25.25
N ASP A 13 -5.99 10.43 25.10
CA ASP A 13 -6.99 9.37 25.06
C ASP A 13 -6.56 8.13 24.25
N ASP A 14 -6.86 6.93 24.76
CA ASP A 14 -6.55 5.67 24.08
C ASP A 14 -7.24 5.65 22.70
N GLU A 15 -6.46 5.87 21.63
CA GLU A 15 -6.95 5.86 20.25
C GLU A 15 -7.69 4.57 19.89
N VAL A 16 -7.29 3.43 20.48
CA VAL A 16 -7.92 2.13 20.23
C VAL A 16 -9.30 2.11 20.87
N GLU A 17 -9.42 2.52 22.14
CA GLU A 17 -10.72 2.61 22.80
C GLU A 17 -11.65 3.60 22.09
N GLN A 18 -11.12 4.76 21.68
CA GLN A 18 -11.87 5.75 20.92
C GLN A 18 -12.35 5.20 19.57
N TYR A 19 -11.48 4.53 18.81
CA TYR A 19 -11.83 3.93 17.53
C TYR A 19 -12.90 2.84 17.69
N LEU A 20 -12.75 1.98 18.70
CA LEU A 20 -13.72 0.91 18.99
C LEU A 20 -15.08 1.45 19.47
N ALA A 21 -15.12 2.66 20.03
CA ALA A 21 -16.35 3.32 20.46
C ALA A 21 -17.10 4.03 19.32
N ILE A 22 -16.48 4.21 18.14
CA ILE A 22 -17.13 4.86 16.98
C ILE A 22 -18.20 3.94 16.38
N ALA A 23 -19.29 4.54 15.90
CA ALA A 23 -20.31 3.83 15.14
C ALA A 23 -19.71 3.22 13.85
N GLN A 24 -20.04 1.95 13.58
CA GLN A 24 -19.53 1.27 12.39
C GLN A 24 -19.90 2.03 11.12
N ILE A 25 -18.90 2.19 10.24
CA ILE A 25 -19.11 2.77 8.92
C ILE A 25 -19.99 1.84 8.07
N PRO A 26 -20.81 2.39 7.16
CA PRO A 26 -21.55 1.59 6.18
C PRO A 26 -20.61 0.69 5.35
N ARG A 27 -21.07 -0.52 4.99
CA ARG A 27 -20.25 -1.51 4.27
C ARG A 27 -19.85 -1.07 2.85
N ASP A 28 -20.60 -0.15 2.28
CA ASP A 28 -20.37 0.44 0.96
C ASP A 28 -19.37 1.62 1.01
N GLN A 29 -18.96 2.05 2.20
CA GLN A 29 -17.98 3.11 2.35
C GLN A 29 -16.55 2.59 2.20
N ASP A 30 -15.75 3.33 1.43
CA ASP A 30 -14.32 3.07 1.25
C ASP A 30 -13.56 3.36 2.56
N SER A 31 -13.02 2.30 3.16
CA SER A 31 -12.29 2.39 4.43
C SER A 31 -11.05 3.27 4.33
N LEU A 32 -10.37 3.30 3.17
CA LEU A 32 -9.17 4.11 2.97
C LEU A 32 -9.52 5.59 2.95
N LYS A 33 -10.64 5.96 2.32
CA LYS A 33 -11.14 7.35 2.34
C LYS A 33 -11.54 7.78 3.75
N TRP A 34 -12.18 6.88 4.51
CA TRP A 34 -12.52 7.16 5.91
C TRP A 34 -11.26 7.41 6.75
N TRP A 35 -10.25 6.55 6.62
CA TRP A 35 -9.00 6.72 7.34
C TRP A 35 -8.31 8.04 6.97
N ASN A 36 -8.26 8.40 5.69
CA ASN A 36 -7.71 9.68 5.22
C ASN A 36 -8.42 10.89 5.87
N ALA A 37 -9.75 10.85 5.97
CA ALA A 37 -10.52 11.91 6.63
C ALA A 37 -10.27 12.00 8.15
N ASN A 38 -9.98 10.88 8.81
CA ASN A 38 -9.86 10.78 10.27
C ASN A 38 -8.41 10.67 10.78
N GLN A 39 -7.38 10.78 9.92
CA GLN A 39 -5.97 10.65 10.33
C GLN A 39 -5.56 11.63 11.41
N ARG A 40 -6.17 12.82 11.45
CA ARG A 40 -5.90 13.83 12.49
C ARG A 40 -6.45 13.44 13.86
N GLN A 41 -7.52 12.65 13.89
CA GLN A 41 -8.12 12.14 15.12
C GLN A 41 -7.38 10.91 15.63
N PHE A 42 -6.79 10.13 14.72
CA PHE A 42 -6.10 8.88 15.01
C PHE A 42 -4.67 8.86 14.44
N PRO A 43 -3.76 9.75 14.86
CA PRO A 43 -2.45 9.87 14.26
C PRO A 43 -1.60 8.60 14.39
N ILE A 44 -1.71 7.84 15.50
CA ILE A 44 -0.94 6.61 15.70
C ILE A 44 -1.53 5.46 14.88
N LEU A 45 -2.85 5.24 14.97
CA LEU A 45 -3.52 4.19 14.21
C LEU A 45 -3.48 4.43 12.70
N ALA A 46 -3.62 5.67 12.23
CA ALA A 46 -3.51 6.00 10.82
C ALA A 46 -2.14 5.62 10.26
N LYS A 47 -1.06 5.91 11.01
CA LYS A 47 0.30 5.54 10.61
C LYS A 47 0.54 4.03 10.60
N LEU A 48 -0.06 3.29 11.53
CA LEU A 48 -0.04 1.83 11.49
C LEU A 48 -0.75 1.30 10.26
N LEU A 49 -1.91 1.86 9.95
CA LEU A 49 -2.75 1.41 8.84
C LEU A 49 -2.16 1.72 7.47
N GLU A 50 -1.41 2.80 7.32
CA GLU A 50 -0.64 3.04 6.09
C GLU A 50 0.24 1.84 5.73
N ASN A 51 0.91 1.23 6.71
CA ASN A 51 1.73 0.05 6.48
C ASN A 51 0.89 -1.20 6.16
N ILE A 52 -0.28 -1.33 6.79
CA ILE A 52 -1.17 -2.49 6.59
C ILE A 52 -1.84 -2.41 5.20
N TYR A 53 -2.34 -1.25 4.80
CA TYR A 53 -3.02 -1.04 3.52
C TYR A 53 -2.07 -1.14 2.32
N GLN A 54 -0.76 -0.96 2.50
CA GLN A 54 0.25 -1.21 1.46
C GLN A 54 0.37 -2.69 1.11
N ILE A 55 -0.04 -3.59 2.01
CA ILE A 55 0.05 -5.03 1.78
C ILE A 55 -1.15 -5.47 0.95
N GLN A 56 -0.89 -6.00 -0.24
CA GLN A 56 -1.93 -6.66 -1.00
C GLN A 56 -2.37 -7.95 -0.33
N ALA A 57 -3.68 -8.10 -0.16
CA ALA A 57 -4.28 -9.30 0.42
C ALA A 57 -4.13 -10.54 -0.49
N THR A 58 -3.79 -10.37 -1.77
CA THR A 58 -3.76 -11.45 -2.77
C THR A 58 -2.50 -11.39 -3.62
N SER A 59 -2.01 -12.55 -4.08
CA SER A 59 -0.94 -12.67 -5.08
C SER A 59 -1.30 -12.17 -6.48
N GLY A 60 -2.55 -11.73 -6.72
CA GLY A 60 -3.03 -11.35 -8.04
C GLY A 60 -2.13 -10.34 -8.77
N ALA A 61 -1.55 -9.35 -8.07
CA ALA A 61 -0.68 -8.39 -8.75
C ALA A 61 0.67 -8.98 -9.18
N SER A 62 1.27 -9.86 -8.37
CA SER A 62 2.49 -10.54 -8.79
C SER A 62 2.19 -11.49 -9.95
N GLU A 63 1.06 -12.19 -9.93
CA GLU A 63 0.61 -13.04 -11.04
C GLU A 63 0.38 -12.25 -12.33
N HIS A 64 -0.21 -11.05 -12.25
CA HIS A 64 -0.35 -10.18 -13.42
C HIS A 64 1.00 -9.76 -14.00
N VAL A 65 1.96 -9.41 -13.14
CA VAL A 65 3.34 -9.10 -13.57
C VAL A 65 4.01 -10.32 -14.20
N PHE A 66 3.89 -11.50 -13.60
CA PHE A 66 4.47 -12.74 -14.17
C PHE A 66 3.82 -13.16 -15.48
N ARG A 67 2.50 -12.95 -15.63
CA ARG A 67 1.79 -13.19 -16.87
C ARG A 67 2.30 -12.27 -17.97
N ASP A 68 2.40 -10.98 -17.69
CA ASP A 68 2.92 -9.99 -18.66
C ASP A 68 4.40 -10.25 -18.98
N ALA A 69 5.19 -10.68 -17.99
CA ALA A 69 6.56 -11.16 -18.15
C ALA A 69 6.65 -12.35 -19.11
N GLY A 70 5.78 -13.35 -18.97
CA GLY A 70 5.73 -14.48 -19.90
C GLY A 70 5.39 -14.07 -21.34
N LEU A 71 4.58 -13.02 -21.52
CA LEU A 71 4.25 -12.47 -22.84
C LEU A 71 5.40 -11.66 -23.46
N ILE A 72 6.22 -11.00 -22.64
CA ILE A 72 7.38 -10.22 -23.09
C ILE A 72 8.56 -11.16 -23.38
N MET A 73 8.85 -12.09 -22.47
CA MET A 73 9.91 -13.09 -22.59
C MET A 73 9.43 -14.35 -23.32
N THR A 74 9.13 -14.18 -24.61
CA THR A 74 8.77 -15.30 -25.49
C THR A 74 10.00 -16.12 -25.92
N ALA A 75 9.81 -17.38 -26.32
CA ALA A 75 10.90 -18.26 -26.81
C ALA A 75 11.73 -17.69 -27.98
N LYS A 76 11.18 -16.74 -28.77
CA LYS A 76 11.90 -16.04 -29.84
C LYS A 76 12.74 -14.85 -29.37
N ARG A 77 12.64 -14.46 -28.09
CA ARG A 77 13.26 -13.28 -27.48
C ARG A 77 14.22 -13.66 -26.34
N THR A 78 14.84 -14.84 -26.42
CA THR A 78 15.77 -15.35 -25.39
C THR A 78 17.08 -14.57 -25.30
N SER A 79 17.42 -13.75 -26.30
CA SER A 79 18.62 -12.89 -26.30
C SER A 79 18.34 -11.46 -25.80
N MET A 80 17.18 -11.21 -25.19
CA MET A 80 16.86 -9.91 -24.62
C MET A 80 17.73 -9.62 -23.39
N LYS A 81 18.27 -8.40 -23.29
CA LYS A 81 19.00 -7.95 -22.10
C LYS A 81 18.04 -7.70 -20.94
N GLU A 82 18.50 -7.95 -19.73
CA GLU A 82 17.74 -7.79 -18.48
C GLU A 82 17.19 -6.36 -18.32
N ASP A 83 18.03 -5.34 -18.53
CA ASP A 83 17.62 -3.93 -18.45
C ASP A 83 16.46 -3.58 -19.38
N LEU A 84 16.47 -4.13 -20.60
CA LEU A 84 15.41 -3.89 -21.59
C LEU A 84 14.12 -4.61 -21.17
N PHE A 85 14.24 -5.80 -20.61
CA PHE A 85 13.09 -6.55 -20.11
C PHE A 85 12.40 -5.81 -18.95
N GLU A 86 13.18 -5.31 -17.99
CA GLU A 86 12.67 -4.52 -16.87
C GLU A 86 11.96 -3.25 -17.36
N ALA A 87 12.59 -2.50 -18.28
CA ALA A 87 11.99 -1.29 -18.85
C ALA A 87 10.65 -1.58 -19.56
N LEU A 88 10.56 -2.70 -20.29
CA LEU A 88 9.32 -3.12 -20.97
C LEU A 88 8.21 -3.48 -19.98
N ILE A 89 8.54 -4.17 -18.88
CA ILE A 89 7.58 -4.48 -17.81
C ILE A 89 7.07 -3.20 -17.16
N LEU A 90 7.98 -2.28 -16.82
CA LEU A 90 7.63 -1.00 -16.22
C LEU A 90 6.68 -0.21 -17.14
N LEU A 91 7.01 -0.10 -18.42
CA LEU A 91 6.18 0.61 -19.39
C LEU A 91 4.82 -0.07 -19.58
N LYS A 92 4.78 -1.40 -19.66
CA LYS A 92 3.53 -2.16 -19.82
C LYS A 92 2.57 -1.97 -18.65
N ARG A 93 3.10 -1.94 -17.42
CA ARG A 93 2.30 -1.81 -16.19
C ARG A 93 1.89 -0.38 -15.87
N ASN A 94 2.71 0.60 -16.25
CA ASN A 94 2.50 2.01 -15.91
C ASN A 94 2.06 2.88 -17.10
N GLY A 95 1.81 2.29 -18.28
CA GLY A 95 1.52 3.04 -19.51
C GLY A 95 0.40 4.08 -19.37
N ASN A 96 -0.66 3.77 -18.62
CA ASN A 96 -1.75 4.73 -18.38
C ASN A 96 -1.31 5.96 -17.58
N MET A 97 -0.37 5.80 -16.63
CA MET A 97 0.17 6.92 -15.86
C MET A 97 1.08 7.78 -16.71
N VAL A 98 1.89 7.14 -17.56
CA VAL A 98 2.76 7.83 -18.52
C VAL A 98 1.93 8.65 -19.51
N ASP A 99 0.85 8.08 -20.04
CA ASP A 99 -0.09 8.76 -20.94
C ASP A 99 -0.74 10.00 -20.29
N MET A 100 -1.10 9.91 -19.00
CA MET A 100 -1.62 11.04 -18.23
C MET A 100 -0.59 12.14 -17.92
N MET A 101 0.72 11.87 -18.02
CA MET A 101 1.77 12.87 -17.76
C MET A 101 2.12 13.72 -18.99
N PHE A 102 1.76 13.27 -20.19
CA PHE A 102 2.09 13.92 -21.46
C PHE A 102 0.90 14.51 -22.21
N ASN A 103 -0.31 14.41 -21.63
CA ASN A 103 -1.53 15.13 -22.03
C ASN A 103 -1.85 16.22 -21.01
#